data_AF-A0A645HV69-F1
#
_entry.id   AF-A0A645HV69-F1
#
_cell.length_a   1.000
_cell.length_b   1.000
_cell.length_c   1.000
_cell.angle_alpha   90.00
_cell.angle_beta   90.00
_cell.angle_gamma   90.00
#
_symmetry.space_group_name_H-M   'P 1'
#
loop_
_entity.id
_entity.type
_entity.pdbx_description
1 polymer ?
#
loop_
_entity_poly.entity_id
_entity_poly.type
_entity_poly.pdbx_seq_one_letter_code
_entity_poly.pdbx_strand_id
1 'polypeptide(L)' 'MVVEAVADAEKMEAADEDVETELKAMADQYKMEVDKLKEALRPENYAMVAQDIKMRKAVDFMFENAIVE' A
#
# COMPACT_ATOMS: atom_id res chain seq x y z
N MET A 1 15.75 -0.86 -0.44
CA MET A 1 15.72 -2.36 -0.42
C MET A 1 15.55 -2.89 -1.85
N VAL A 2 15.79 -4.18 -2.14
CA VAL A 2 15.62 -4.72 -3.53
C VAL A 2 14.20 -4.47 -4.06
N VAL A 3 13.18 -4.69 -3.23
CA VAL A 3 11.77 -4.47 -3.58
C VAL A 3 11.49 -2.99 -3.93
N GLU A 4 12.05 -2.05 -3.18
CA GLU A 4 11.92 -0.62 -3.43
C GLU A 4 12.56 -0.22 -4.78
N ALA A 5 13.71 -0.81 -5.10
CA ALA A 5 14.38 -0.59 -6.39
C ALA A 5 13.56 -1.14 -7.57
N VAL A 6 12.88 -2.27 -7.40
CA VAL A 6 11.95 -2.82 -8.41
C VAL A 6 10.73 -1.91 -8.55
N ALA A 7 10.16 -1.46 -7.44
CA ALA A 7 9.03 -0.54 -7.45
C ALA A 7 9.37 0.78 -8.18
N ASP A 8 10.58 1.31 -7.99
CA ASP A 8 11.04 2.50 -8.70
C ASP A 8 11.33 2.25 -10.18
N ALA A 9 11.97 1.12 -10.52
CA ALA A 9 12.29 0.75 -11.89
C ALA A 9 11.04 0.56 -12.76
N GLU A 10 10.01 -0.08 -12.19
CA GLU A 10 8.71 -0.31 -12.84
C GLU A 10 7.74 0.87 -12.69
N LYS A 11 8.19 1.97 -12.04
CA LYS A 11 7.37 3.17 -11.78
C LYS A 11 6.05 2.85 -11.09
N MET A 12 6.09 1.95 -10.13
CA MET A 12 4.93 1.61 -9.31
C MET A 12 4.59 2.78 -8.40
N GLU A 13 3.34 3.20 -8.49
CA GLU A 13 2.76 4.23 -7.64
C GLU A 13 1.53 3.66 -6.93
N ALA A 14 1.29 4.13 -5.70
CA ALA A 14 0.03 3.89 -5.03
C ALA A 14 -0.99 4.87 -5.61
N ALA A 15 -2.08 4.34 -6.15
CA ALA A 15 -3.18 5.20 -6.56
C ALA A 15 -3.95 5.66 -5.31
N ASP A 16 -4.60 6.82 -5.40
CA ASP A 16 -5.45 7.32 -4.32
C ASP A 16 -6.55 6.30 -3.95
N GLU A 17 -7.05 5.55 -4.94
CA GLU A 17 -8.04 4.47 -4.74
C GLU A 17 -7.49 3.29 -3.92
N ASP A 18 -6.21 2.94 -4.11
CA ASP A 18 -5.56 1.89 -3.33
C ASP A 18 -5.41 2.33 -1.87
N VAL A 19 -5.02 3.59 -1.66
CA VAL A 19 -4.91 4.19 -0.32
C VAL A 19 -6.27 4.19 0.36
N GLU A 20 -7.34 4.57 -0.34
CA GLU A 20 -8.69 4.55 0.23
C GLU A 20 -9.15 3.12 0.59
N THR A 21 -8.78 2.13 -0.23
CA THR A 21 -9.09 0.72 0.01
C THR A 21 -8.35 0.19 1.24
N GLU A 22 -7.06 0.50 1.38
CA GLU A 22 -6.29 0.15 2.58
C GLU A 22 -6.85 0.84 3.83
N LEU A 23 -7.26 2.11 3.75
CA LEU A 23 -7.90 2.80 4.86
C LEU A 23 -9.22 2.15 5.27
N LYS A 24 -10.01 1.66 4.30
CA LYS A 24 -11.22 0.87 4.56
C LYS A 24 -10.88 -0.45 5.26
N ALA A 25 -9.91 -1.19 4.76
CA ALA A 25 -9.46 -2.44 5.36
C ALA A 25 -8.94 -2.23 6.79
N MET A 26 -8.17 -1.17 7.03
CA MET A 26 -7.72 -0.79 8.36
C MET A 26 -8.90 -0.48 9.28
N ALA A 27 -9.85 0.35 8.84
CA ALA A 27 -11.02 0.72 9.62
C ALA A 27 -11.85 -0.52 10.01
N ASP A 28 -12.08 -1.44 9.07
CA ASP A 28 -12.76 -2.71 9.30
C ASP A 28 -12.01 -3.58 10.31
N GLN A 29 -10.67 -3.68 10.19
CA GLN A 29 -9.82 -4.43 11.11
C GLN A 29 -9.87 -3.85 12.54
N TYR A 30 -9.87 -2.53 12.65
CA TYR A 30 -10.01 -1.83 13.94
C TYR A 30 -11.47 -1.72 14.41
N LYS A 31 -12.44 -2.26 13.65
CA LYS A 31 -13.89 -2.15 13.88
C LYS A 31 -14.33 -0.72 14.17
N MET A 32 -13.83 0.22 13.37
CA MET A 32 -14.15 1.63 13.48
C MET A 32 -14.56 2.20 12.14
N GLU A 33 -15.26 3.33 12.17
CA GLU A 33 -15.64 4.05 10.95
C GLU A 33 -14.38 4.60 10.25
N VAL A 34 -14.34 4.50 8.92
CA VAL A 34 -13.25 5.00 8.08
C VAL A 34 -13.00 6.49 8.32
N ASP A 35 -14.06 7.27 8.50
CA ASP A 35 -13.92 8.71 8.76
C ASP A 35 -13.22 8.98 10.09
N LYS A 36 -13.54 8.24 11.15
CA LYS A 36 -12.84 8.34 12.43
C LYS A 36 -11.39 7.89 12.34
N LEU A 37 -11.12 6.87 11.53
CA LEU A 37 -9.75 6.44 11.25
C LEU A 37 -9.00 7.56 10.52
N LYS A 38 -9.57 8.14 9.47
CA LYS A 38 -8.99 9.26 8.70
C LYS A 38 -8.73 10.50 9.56
N GLU A 39 -9.61 10.81 10.50
CA GLU A 39 -9.41 11.89 11.49
C GLU A 39 -8.28 11.57 12.48
N ALA A 40 -8.13 10.31 12.87
CA ALA A 40 -7.06 9.85 13.77
C ALA A 40 -5.70 9.72 13.04
N LEU A 41 -5.70 9.48 11.74
CA LEU A 41 -4.50 9.32 10.94
C LEU A 41 -3.93 10.68 10.53
N ARG A 42 -2.61 10.84 10.71
CA ARG A 42 -1.89 12.05 10.29
C ARG A 42 -1.56 11.99 8.79
N PRO A 43 -1.28 13.12 8.14
CA PRO A 43 -0.80 13.16 6.75
C PRO A 43 0.39 12.22 6.48
N GLU A 44 1.28 12.08 7.47
CA GLU A 44 2.44 11.16 7.45
C GLU A 44 2.02 9.68 7.28
N ASN A 45 0.87 9.30 7.83
CA ASN A 45 0.37 7.93 7.74
C ASN A 45 -0.11 7.60 6.32
N TYR A 46 -0.65 8.57 5.58
CA TYR A 46 -1.04 8.36 4.18
C TYR A 46 0.18 8.09 3.30
N ALA A 47 1.30 8.78 3.54
CA ALA A 47 2.55 8.51 2.84
C ALA A 47 3.08 7.10 3.17
N MET A 48 2.95 6.67 4.42
CA MET A 48 3.33 5.32 4.83
C MET A 48 2.44 4.24 4.19
N VAL A 49 1.13 4.45 4.15
CA VAL A 49 0.17 3.55 3.48
C VAL A 49 0.47 3.47 1.98
N ALA A 50 0.70 4.59 1.33
CA ALA A 50 1.09 4.63 -0.09
C ALA A 50 2.41 3.87 -0.33
N GLN A 51 3.39 4.01 0.56
CA GLN A 51 4.64 3.27 0.47
C GLN A 51 4.41 1.76 0.63
N ASP A 52 3.59 1.33 1.59
CA ASP A 52 3.27 -0.08 1.82
C ASP A 52 2.54 -0.71 0.62
N ILE A 53 1.60 0.02 0.02
CA ILE A 53 0.91 -0.40 -1.22
C ILE A 53 1.92 -0.59 -2.35
N LYS A 54 2.80 0.39 -2.56
CA LYS A 54 3.85 0.32 -3.58
C LYS A 54 4.76 -0.88 -3.36
N MET A 55 5.14 -1.15 -2.12
CA MET A 55 5.96 -2.30 -1.77
C MET A 55 5.25 -3.63 -2.01
N ARG A 56 3.95 -3.76 -1.65
CA ARG A 56 3.16 -4.96 -1.97
C ARG A 56 3.07 -5.21 -3.46
N LYS A 57 2.75 -4.19 -4.26
CA LYS A 57 2.71 -4.31 -5.72
C LYS A 57 4.05 -4.79 -6.30
N ALA A 58 5.17 -4.30 -5.77
CA ALA A 58 6.49 -4.73 -6.19
C ALA A 58 6.80 -6.17 -5.80
N VAL A 59 6.38 -6.60 -4.61
CA VAL A 59 6.49 -8.01 -4.19
C VAL A 59 5.64 -8.91 -5.08
N ASP A 60 4.39 -8.53 -5.33
CA ASP A 60 3.46 -9.29 -6.17
C ASP A 60 4.01 -9.41 -7.60
N PHE A 61 4.51 -8.31 -8.17
CA PHE A 61 5.18 -8.32 -9.46
C PHE A 61 6.40 -9.24 -9.48
N MET A 62 7.26 -9.18 -8.45
CA MET A 62 8.40 -10.07 -8.34
C MET A 62 7.97 -11.53 -8.24
N PHE A 63 6.86 -11.82 -7.58
CA PHE A 63 6.32 -13.18 -7.43
C PHE A 63 5.70 -13.69 -8.73
N GLU A 64 4.93 -12.86 -9.44
CA GLU A 64 4.36 -13.18 -10.76
C GLU A 64 5.44 -13.42 -11.81
N ASN A 65 6.54 -12.67 -11.75
CA ASN A 65 7.67 -12.82 -12.66
C ASN A 65 8.72 -13.82 -12.15
N ALA A 66 8.57 -14.34 -10.93
CA ALA A 66 9.43 -15.41 -10.45
C ALA A 66 9.07 -16.68 -11.21
N ILE A 67 10.04 -17.23 -11.94
CA ILE A 67 9.91 -18.57 -12.52
C ILE A 67 9.88 -19.54 -11.37
N VAL A 68 8.68 -19.97 -10.98
CA VAL A 68 8.48 -21.07 -10.03
C VAL A 68 8.62 -22.36 -10.84
N GLU A 69 9.81 -22.96 -10.81
CA GLU A 69 10.05 -24.33 -11.29
C GLU A 69 9.74 -25.34 -10.18
#